data_AF-A0A9D5S1A8-F1
#
_entry.id   AF-A0A9D5S1A8-F1
#
_cell.length_a   1.000
_cell.length_b   1.000
_cell.length_c   1.000
_cell.angle_alpha   90.00
_cell.angle_beta   90.00
_cell.angle_gamma   90.00
#
_symmetry.space_group_name_H-M   'P 1'
#
loop_
_entity.id
_entity.type
_entity.pdbx_description
1 polymer ?
#
loop_
_entity_poly.entity_id
_entity_poly.type
_entity_poly.pdbx_seq_one_letter_code
_entity_poly.pdbx_strand_id
1 'polypeptide(L)'
;MEIYIKNNDSYINIDTNLLEKIGDGYEGIVYSYNDMAIKVKTNFETTLSYDDAIKLKRIITNRILLPKNIVCYNKPQNKYTYIGYTTKLIDPIDKNKVIYMNPNTLYNEILLLNNDIKKLSNNKILISDISENDDNFIFNGHLYFVDPGSYIYDNNCSVNEVLKNNIRELEGGIFLNVIGFGYCLDSIYEELVNIMKIDKNYLTEKFLIYIRNIYYDYHYKRLENYEDSKQIDYLLKVLEKYGDLQKY
;
A
#
# COMPACT_ATOMS: atom_id res chain seq x y z
N MET A 1 -7.32 -30.06 -0.50
CA MET A 1 -6.98 -29.53 0.84
C MET A 1 -8.19 -28.75 1.32
N GLU A 2 -8.77 -29.10 2.45
CA GLU A 2 -9.91 -28.35 2.98
C GLU A 2 -9.43 -27.08 3.68
N ILE A 3 -9.97 -25.94 3.26
CA ILE A 3 -9.65 -24.63 3.85
C ILE A 3 -10.84 -24.19 4.71
N TYR A 4 -10.53 -23.52 5.81
CA TYR A 4 -11.48 -23.08 6.81
C TYR A 4 -11.22 -21.63 7.18
N ILE A 5 -12.29 -20.85 7.38
CA ILE A 5 -12.23 -19.52 7.98
C ILE A 5 -12.67 -19.63 9.44
N LYS A 6 -11.82 -19.18 10.36
CA LYS A 6 -12.16 -19.10 11.79
C LYS A 6 -13.01 -17.87 12.05
N ASN A 7 -14.25 -18.09 12.46
CA ASN A 7 -15.19 -17.07 12.90
C ASN A 7 -15.55 -17.30 14.37
N ASN A 8 -15.02 -16.46 15.25
CA ASN A 8 -15.07 -16.64 16.71
C ASN A 8 -14.59 -18.04 17.12
N ASP A 9 -15.48 -18.85 17.73
CA ASP A 9 -15.20 -20.20 18.20
C ASP A 9 -15.54 -21.30 17.17
N SER A 10 -15.91 -20.91 15.95
CA SER A 10 -16.30 -21.82 14.87
C SER A 10 -15.35 -21.78 13.69
N TYR A 11 -15.28 -22.89 12.95
CA TYR A 11 -14.54 -23.01 11.69
C TYR A 11 -15.53 -23.29 10.57
N ILE A 12 -15.57 -22.39 9.59
CA ILE A 12 -16.44 -22.49 8.43
C ILE A 12 -15.61 -23.03 7.28
N ASN A 13 -15.94 -24.23 6.79
CA ASN A 13 -15.32 -24.78 5.59
C ASN A 13 -15.67 -23.89 4.39
N ILE A 14 -14.67 -23.58 3.55
CA ILE A 14 -14.90 -22.86 2.30
C ILE A 14 -14.85 -23.85 1.13
N ASP A 15 -15.77 -23.68 0.19
CA ASP A 15 -15.73 -24.45 -1.05
C ASP A 15 -14.58 -23.93 -1.92
N THR A 16 -13.50 -24.70 -1.98
CA THR A 16 -12.30 -24.32 -2.72
C THR A 16 -12.52 -24.23 -4.23
N ASN A 17 -13.63 -24.76 -4.76
CA ASN A 17 -13.97 -24.63 -6.18
C ASN A 17 -14.47 -23.23 -6.56
N LEU A 18 -14.86 -22.42 -5.57
CA LEU A 18 -15.29 -21.03 -5.76
C LEU A 18 -14.13 -20.02 -5.58
N LEU A 19 -12.90 -20.51 -5.36
CA LEU A 19 -11.73 -19.65 -5.26
C LEU A 19 -11.22 -19.28 -6.64
N GLU A 20 -11.05 -17.98 -6.88
CA GLU A 20 -10.36 -17.47 -8.05
C GLU A 20 -9.04 -16.83 -7.60
N LYS A 21 -7.94 -17.22 -8.24
CA LYS A 21 -6.61 -16.68 -7.91
C LYS A 21 -6.48 -15.28 -8.49
N ILE A 22 -6.23 -14.29 -7.62
CA ILE A 22 -6.11 -12.88 -8.00
C ILE A 22 -4.71 -12.29 -7.77
N GLY A 23 -3.83 -13.01 -7.07
CA GLY A 23 -2.45 -12.58 -6.86
C GLY A 23 -1.53 -13.74 -6.50
N ASP A 24 -0.26 -13.61 -6.86
CA ASP A 24 0.80 -14.57 -6.52
C ASP A 24 2.07 -13.80 -6.20
N GLY A 25 2.53 -13.90 -4.96
CA GLY A 25 3.72 -13.22 -4.48
C GLY A 25 4.62 -14.17 -3.70
N TYR A 26 5.81 -13.68 -3.37
CA TYR A 26 6.79 -14.43 -2.59
C TYR A 26 6.24 -14.97 -1.27
N GLU A 27 5.40 -14.17 -0.62
CA GLU A 27 4.83 -14.47 0.70
C GLU A 27 3.61 -15.38 0.66
N GLY A 28 2.87 -15.38 -0.44
CA GLY A 28 1.61 -16.08 -0.52
C GLY A 28 0.85 -15.88 -1.82
N ILE A 29 -0.19 -16.69 -1.95
CA ILE A 29 -1.15 -16.62 -3.04
C ILE A 29 -2.42 -15.97 -2.50
N VAL A 30 -2.99 -15.05 -3.26
CA VAL A 30 -4.24 -14.37 -2.90
C VAL A 30 -5.36 -14.88 -3.80
N TYR A 31 -6.49 -15.26 -3.17
CA TYR A 31 -7.70 -15.69 -3.86
C TYR A 31 -8.87 -14.75 -3.54
N SER A 32 -9.74 -14.48 -4.50
CA SER A 32 -11.07 -13.92 -4.23
C SER A 32 -12.02 -15.04 -3.78
N TYR A 33 -12.91 -14.70 -2.85
CA TYR A 33 -14.00 -15.58 -2.40
C TYR A 33 -15.13 -14.72 -1.84
N ASN A 34 -16.25 -14.63 -2.57
CA ASN A 34 -17.30 -13.64 -2.30
C ASN A 34 -16.67 -12.23 -2.14
N ASP A 35 -16.98 -11.54 -1.04
CA ASP A 35 -16.56 -10.17 -0.77
C ASP A 35 -15.17 -10.08 -0.08
N MET A 36 -14.40 -11.17 -0.09
CA MET A 36 -13.14 -11.32 0.64
C MET A 36 -11.97 -11.65 -0.29
N ALA A 37 -10.81 -11.10 0.05
CA ALA A 37 -9.53 -11.57 -0.45
C ALA A 37 -8.92 -12.50 0.62
N ILE A 38 -8.48 -13.69 0.22
CA ILE A 38 -7.90 -14.73 1.06
C ILE A 38 -6.41 -14.85 0.72
N LYS A 39 -5.53 -14.33 1.60
CA LYS A 39 -4.06 -14.52 1.46
C LYS A 39 -3.68 -15.83 2.14
N VAL A 40 -3.21 -16.79 1.36
CA VAL A 40 -2.68 -18.09 1.81
C VAL A 40 -1.16 -18.07 1.70
N LYS A 41 -0.48 -18.30 2.82
CA LYS A 41 0.97 -18.26 2.92
C LYS A 41 1.62 -19.40 2.12
N THR A 42 2.67 -19.06 1.39
CA THR A 42 3.57 -20.02 0.73
C THR A 42 4.91 -20.10 1.47
N ASN A 43 5.36 -19.00 2.08
CA ASN A 43 6.54 -18.95 2.94
C ASN A 43 6.16 -18.63 4.39
N PHE A 44 6.42 -19.55 5.32
CA PHE A 44 6.00 -19.39 6.72
C PHE A 44 6.93 -18.53 7.58
N GLU A 45 8.17 -18.29 7.14
CA GLU A 45 9.18 -17.57 7.95
C GLU A 45 9.07 -16.05 7.84
N THR A 46 8.68 -15.54 6.67
CA THR A 46 8.59 -14.09 6.40
C THR A 46 7.20 -13.53 6.59
N THR A 47 6.19 -14.37 6.84
CA THR A 47 4.78 -13.97 6.82
C THR A 47 4.18 -13.76 8.20
N LEU A 48 3.28 -12.78 8.29
CA LEU A 48 2.52 -12.41 9.49
C LEU A 48 2.05 -13.60 10.35
N SER A 49 2.54 -13.73 11.57
CA SER A 49 2.22 -14.84 12.48
C SER A 49 0.72 -14.91 12.84
N TYR A 50 0.26 -16.03 13.39
CA TYR A 50 -1.14 -16.16 13.86
C TYR A 50 -1.45 -15.10 14.92
N ASP A 51 -0.57 -14.92 15.90
CA ASP A 51 -0.78 -13.97 17.00
C ASP A 51 -0.81 -12.53 16.50
N ASP A 52 0.04 -12.19 15.54
CA ASP A 52 0.07 -10.85 14.95
C ASP A 52 -1.14 -10.58 14.07
N ALA A 53 -1.61 -11.57 13.29
CA ALA A 53 -2.88 -11.46 12.56
C ALA A 53 -4.08 -11.25 13.49
N ILE A 54 -4.11 -11.94 14.64
CA ILE A 54 -5.15 -11.75 15.66
C ILE A 54 -5.09 -10.35 16.28
N LYS A 55 -3.89 -9.82 16.56
CA LYS A 55 -3.72 -8.46 17.08
C LYS A 55 -4.14 -7.42 16.04
N LEU A 56 -3.65 -7.51 14.81
CA LEU A 56 -3.98 -6.57 13.72
C LEU A 56 -5.47 -6.52 13.43
N LYS A 57 -6.16 -7.68 13.48
CA LYS A 57 -7.62 -7.77 13.30
C LYS A 57 -8.43 -6.84 14.22
N ARG A 58 -7.88 -6.47 15.38
CA ARG A 58 -8.56 -5.62 16.37
C ARG A 58 -8.44 -4.13 16.06
N ILE A 59 -7.55 -3.75 15.14
CA ILE A 59 -7.32 -2.36 14.76
C ILE A 59 -8.25 -2.01 13.60
N ILE A 60 -9.06 -0.97 13.77
CA ILE A 60 -10.02 -0.55 12.74
C ILE A 60 -9.39 0.52 11.86
N THR A 61 -9.14 0.18 10.60
CA THR A 61 -8.59 1.05 9.56
C THR A 61 -9.60 1.25 8.42
N ASN A 62 -9.43 2.32 7.64
CA ASN A 62 -10.28 2.66 6.50
C ASN A 62 -9.66 2.27 5.16
N ARG A 63 -8.36 2.55 4.98
CA ARG A 63 -7.62 2.45 3.72
C ARG A 63 -6.48 1.45 3.78
N ILE A 64 -5.89 1.22 4.95
CA ILE A 64 -4.93 0.12 5.14
C ILE A 64 -5.71 -1.16 5.44
N LEU A 65 -5.63 -2.17 4.56
CA LEU A 65 -6.38 -3.40 4.76
C LEU A 65 -5.66 -4.32 5.75
N LEU A 66 -6.28 -4.51 6.91
CA LEU A 66 -5.79 -5.42 7.94
C LEU A 66 -6.52 -6.77 7.89
N PRO A 67 -5.92 -7.84 8.45
CA PRO A 67 -6.58 -9.13 8.63
C PRO A 67 -7.97 -9.01 9.25
N LYS A 68 -8.99 -9.64 8.66
CA LYS A 68 -10.36 -9.70 9.18
C LYS A 68 -10.69 -11.04 9.81
N ASN A 69 -10.32 -12.13 9.16
CA ASN A 69 -10.53 -13.49 9.68
C ASN A 69 -9.30 -14.34 9.46
N ILE A 70 -9.14 -15.35 10.31
CA ILE A 70 -8.02 -16.29 10.21
C ILE A 70 -8.40 -17.43 9.29
N VAL A 71 -7.47 -17.81 8.42
CA VAL A 71 -7.59 -18.92 7.47
C VAL A 71 -6.75 -20.08 8.00
N CYS A 72 -7.36 -21.24 8.06
CA CYS A 72 -6.76 -22.48 8.54
C CYS A 72 -6.97 -23.60 7.52
N TYR A 73 -6.16 -24.66 7.62
CA TYR A 73 -6.51 -25.96 7.05
C TYR A 73 -6.63 -26.99 8.16
N ASN A 74 -7.43 -28.03 7.91
CA ASN A 74 -7.60 -29.12 8.85
C ASN A 74 -6.50 -30.17 8.68
N LYS A 75 -5.71 -30.41 9.72
CA LYS A 75 -4.79 -31.56 9.78
C LYS A 75 -5.54 -32.80 10.29
N PRO A 76 -5.02 -34.02 10.03
CA PRO A 76 -5.49 -35.22 10.70
C PRO A 76 -5.62 -35.00 12.22
N GLN A 77 -6.66 -35.58 12.83
CA GLN A 77 -7.05 -35.37 14.24
C GLN A 77 -7.78 -34.03 14.53
N ASN A 78 -8.41 -33.39 13.54
CA ASN A 78 -9.18 -32.15 13.70
C ASN A 78 -8.36 -30.98 14.28
N LYS A 79 -7.08 -30.90 13.88
CA LYS A 79 -6.17 -29.84 14.32
C LYS A 79 -6.07 -28.76 13.24
N TYR A 80 -6.77 -27.66 13.46
CA TYR A 80 -6.71 -26.50 12.57
C TYR A 80 -5.35 -25.81 12.68
N THR A 81 -4.66 -25.69 11.55
CA THR A 81 -3.38 -24.99 11.46
C THR A 81 -3.54 -23.71 10.64
N TYR A 82 -3.05 -22.61 11.20
CA TYR A 82 -3.02 -21.31 10.55
C TYR A 82 -2.23 -21.34 9.24
N ILE A 83 -2.82 -20.82 8.17
CA ILE A 83 -2.18 -20.70 6.85
C ILE A 83 -2.34 -19.31 6.23
N GLY A 84 -2.98 -18.37 6.90
CA GLY A 84 -3.14 -17.01 6.39
C GLY A 84 -4.39 -16.34 6.90
N TYR A 85 -4.85 -15.31 6.20
CA TYR A 85 -5.94 -14.47 6.67
C TYR A 85 -6.77 -13.93 5.51
N THR A 86 -7.93 -13.39 5.85
CA THR A 86 -8.78 -12.66 4.90
C THR A 86 -8.65 -11.16 5.07
N THR A 87 -8.82 -10.40 4.01
CA THR A 87 -9.03 -8.95 4.03
C THR A 87 -10.31 -8.62 3.25
N LYS A 88 -10.66 -7.34 3.16
CA LYS A 88 -11.75 -6.89 2.27
C LYS A 88 -11.27 -7.08 0.82
N LEU A 89 -12.09 -7.67 -0.05
CA LEU A 89 -11.82 -7.64 -1.49
C LEU A 89 -12.04 -6.22 -2.02
N ILE A 90 -11.06 -5.72 -2.77
CA ILE A 90 -11.16 -4.45 -3.49
C ILE A 90 -11.00 -4.77 -4.97
N ASP A 91 -12.08 -4.64 -5.74
CA ASP A 91 -12.03 -4.81 -7.18
C ASP A 91 -11.37 -3.57 -7.79
N PRO A 92 -10.27 -3.69 -8.55
CA PRO A 92 -9.71 -2.54 -9.24
C PRO A 92 -10.69 -2.07 -10.33
N ILE A 93 -11.08 -0.78 -10.33
CA ILE A 93 -12.00 -0.23 -11.36
C ILE A 93 -11.33 -0.15 -12.73
N ASP A 94 -10.02 0.04 -12.75
CA ASP A 94 -9.16 -0.04 -13.93
C ASP A 94 -7.72 0.23 -13.44
N LYS A 95 -6.70 -0.17 -14.20
CA LYS A 95 -5.31 0.34 -14.03
C LYS A 95 -5.17 1.85 -14.31
N ASN A 96 -6.28 2.57 -14.41
CA ASN A 96 -6.33 4.02 -14.51
C ASN A 96 -5.81 4.57 -13.18
N LYS A 97 -4.53 4.92 -13.23
CA LYS A 97 -3.67 5.32 -12.12
C LYS A 97 -4.31 6.43 -11.30
N VAL A 98 -3.83 6.62 -10.07
CA VAL A 98 -4.24 7.70 -9.14
C VAL A 98 -4.27 9.09 -9.81
N ILE A 99 -3.57 9.27 -10.94
CA ILE A 99 -3.57 10.47 -11.79
C ILE A 99 -4.93 11.03 -12.16
N TYR A 100 -5.96 10.19 -12.26
CA TYR A 100 -7.30 10.64 -12.64
C TYR A 100 -8.18 11.00 -11.45
N MET A 101 -7.68 10.82 -10.23
CA MET A 101 -8.41 11.17 -9.02
C MET A 101 -8.51 12.70 -8.90
N ASN A 102 -9.71 13.19 -8.59
CA ASN A 102 -9.88 14.61 -8.26
C ASN A 102 -8.94 14.97 -7.09
N PRO A 103 -8.22 16.11 -7.15
CA PRO A 103 -7.26 16.47 -6.12
C PRO A 103 -7.85 16.56 -4.70
N ASN A 104 -9.10 17.01 -4.55
CA ASN A 104 -9.79 17.02 -3.25
C ASN A 104 -10.10 15.61 -2.73
N THR A 105 -10.46 14.68 -3.63
CA THR A 105 -10.64 13.28 -3.27
C THR A 105 -9.32 12.71 -2.80
N LEU A 106 -8.25 12.93 -3.55
CA LEU A 106 -6.89 12.46 -3.21
C LEU A 106 -6.42 12.99 -1.86
N TYR A 107 -6.63 14.29 -1.60
CA TYR A 107 -6.37 14.91 -0.31
C TYR A 107 -7.09 14.18 0.84
N ASN A 108 -8.38 13.90 0.67
CA ASN A 108 -9.18 13.19 1.68
C ASN A 108 -8.71 11.74 1.88
N GLU A 109 -8.34 11.05 0.81
CA GLU A 109 -7.80 9.68 0.88
C GLU A 109 -6.47 9.65 1.66
N ILE A 110 -5.60 10.63 1.45
CA ILE A 110 -4.33 10.77 2.17
C ILE A 110 -4.56 11.07 3.65
N LEU A 111 -5.56 11.88 4.00
CA LEU A 111 -5.94 12.09 5.40
C LEU A 111 -6.42 10.80 6.07
N LEU A 112 -7.20 9.99 5.38
CA LEU A 112 -7.67 8.70 5.88
C LEU A 112 -6.50 7.72 6.10
N LEU A 113 -5.57 7.65 5.15
CA LEU A 113 -4.34 6.85 5.29
C LEU A 113 -3.51 7.33 6.48
N ASN A 114 -3.28 8.63 6.63
CA ASN A 114 -2.52 9.19 7.76
C ASN A 114 -3.19 8.86 9.11
N ASN A 115 -4.52 8.89 9.18
CA ASN A 115 -5.24 8.46 10.38
C ASN A 115 -5.07 6.97 10.68
N ASP A 116 -5.04 6.10 9.66
CA ASP A 116 -4.77 4.68 9.84
C ASP A 116 -3.32 4.43 10.29
N ILE A 117 -2.34 5.15 9.72
CA ILE A 117 -0.95 5.15 10.17
C ILE A 117 -0.84 5.47 11.65
N LYS A 118 -1.50 6.56 12.12
CA LYS A 118 -1.51 6.91 13.54
C LYS A 118 -2.07 5.80 14.42
N LYS A 119 -3.13 5.10 13.99
CA LYS A 119 -3.68 3.97 14.74
C LYS A 119 -2.68 2.82 14.83
N LEU A 120 -1.99 2.48 13.74
CA LEU A 120 -0.94 1.45 13.74
C LEU A 120 0.22 1.85 14.66
N SER A 121 0.69 3.11 14.56
CA SER A 121 1.79 3.61 15.38
C SER A 121 1.45 3.66 16.87
N ASN A 122 0.21 3.99 17.25
CA ASN A 122 -0.26 3.92 18.64
C ASN A 122 -0.24 2.49 19.20
N ASN A 123 -0.32 1.48 18.34
CA ASN A 123 -0.16 0.07 18.69
C ASN A 123 1.30 -0.41 18.55
N LYS A 124 2.25 0.50 18.34
CA LYS A 124 3.68 0.24 18.12
C LYS A 124 3.97 -0.71 16.96
N ILE A 125 3.21 -0.55 15.87
CA ILE A 125 3.35 -1.36 14.67
C ILE A 125 4.11 -0.55 13.64
N LEU A 126 5.31 -1.01 13.30
CA LEU A 126 6.05 -0.56 12.13
C LEU A 126 5.49 -1.26 10.89
N ILE A 127 5.35 -0.50 9.82
CA ILE A 127 5.05 -1.02 8.48
C ILE A 127 6.29 -0.85 7.62
N SER A 128 6.47 -1.73 6.64
CA SER A 128 7.53 -1.61 5.64
C SER A 128 6.98 -1.88 4.25
N ASP A 129 7.80 -1.61 3.23
CA ASP A 129 7.55 -1.96 1.83
C ASP A 129 6.37 -1.19 1.21
N ILE A 130 6.01 -0.03 1.80
CA ILE A 130 5.03 0.88 1.20
C ILE A 130 5.72 1.73 0.14
N SER A 131 6.94 2.16 0.46
CA SER A 131 7.69 3.14 -0.31
C SER A 131 8.48 2.55 -1.48
N GLU A 132 8.43 1.24 -1.68
CA GLU A 132 9.28 0.53 -2.64
C GLU A 132 8.51 -0.11 -3.80
N ASN A 133 7.18 -0.26 -3.70
CA ASN A 133 6.38 -0.96 -4.71
C ASN A 133 4.98 -0.33 -4.92
N ASP A 134 4.62 -0.07 -6.18
CA ASP A 134 3.28 0.40 -6.58
C ASP A 134 2.22 -0.71 -6.54
N ASP A 135 2.62 -1.98 -6.61
CA ASP A 135 1.72 -3.14 -6.53
C ASP A 135 1.00 -3.26 -5.18
N ASN A 136 1.50 -2.60 -4.12
CA ASN A 136 0.88 -2.64 -2.80
C ASN A 136 -0.31 -1.67 -2.67
N PHE A 137 -0.64 -0.92 -3.73
CA PHE A 137 -1.79 -0.02 -3.81
C PHE A 137 -2.86 -0.53 -4.77
N ILE A 138 -4.12 -0.44 -4.35
CA ILE A 138 -5.27 -0.66 -5.24
C ILE A 138 -6.10 0.61 -5.33
N PHE A 139 -6.43 0.97 -6.58
CA PHE A 139 -7.34 2.06 -6.89
C PHE A 139 -8.71 1.55 -7.36
N ASN A 140 -9.75 2.02 -6.68
CA ASN A 140 -11.17 1.74 -6.98
C ASN A 140 -11.99 2.99 -6.64
N GLY A 141 -11.67 4.14 -7.25
CA GLY A 141 -12.20 5.46 -6.86
C GLY A 141 -11.69 5.98 -5.51
N HIS A 142 -11.03 5.12 -4.74
CA HIS A 142 -10.37 5.37 -3.46
C HIS A 142 -8.97 4.75 -3.49
N LEU A 143 -8.10 5.21 -2.58
CA LEU A 143 -6.74 4.71 -2.46
C LEU A 143 -6.65 3.71 -1.29
N TYR A 144 -6.48 2.44 -1.62
CA TYR A 144 -6.30 1.38 -0.64
C TYR A 144 -4.86 0.89 -0.62
N PHE A 145 -4.41 0.54 0.58
CA PHE A 145 -3.14 -0.10 0.81
C PHE A 145 -3.38 -1.54 1.26
N VAL A 146 -3.01 -2.50 0.41
CA VAL A 146 -3.55 -3.87 0.49
C VAL A 146 -2.56 -4.90 1.05
N ASP A 147 -1.26 -4.59 1.00
CA ASP A 147 -0.22 -5.49 1.48
C ASP A 147 1.07 -4.70 1.79
N PRO A 148 1.22 -4.05 2.96
CA PRO A 148 2.57 -3.74 3.42
C PRO A 148 3.29 -5.05 3.58
N GLY A 149 4.38 -5.21 2.83
CA GLY A 149 5.21 -6.40 2.85
C GLY A 149 5.56 -6.87 4.27
N SER A 150 5.60 -5.98 5.28
CA SER A 150 5.58 -6.46 6.67
C SER A 150 4.88 -5.56 7.68
N TYR A 151 4.41 -6.19 8.77
CA TYR A 151 4.00 -5.54 10.01
C TYR A 151 4.89 -6.04 11.17
N ILE A 152 5.61 -5.12 11.81
CA ILE A 152 6.55 -5.44 12.89
C ILE A 152 6.10 -4.78 14.18
N TYR A 153 5.88 -5.58 15.23
CA TYR A 153 5.59 -5.07 16.57
C TYR A 153 6.89 -4.70 17.28
N ASP A 154 7.18 -3.40 17.38
CA ASP A 154 8.38 -2.90 18.06
C ASP A 154 8.02 -2.28 19.41
N ASN A 155 8.07 -3.11 20.45
CA ASN A 155 7.78 -2.66 21.81
C ASN A 155 8.87 -1.78 22.42
N ASN A 156 10.08 -1.76 21.83
CA ASN A 156 11.22 -1.00 22.32
C ASN A 156 11.22 0.43 21.79
N CYS A 157 10.61 0.68 20.63
CA CYS A 157 10.40 2.03 20.12
C CYS A 157 9.27 2.76 20.86
N SER A 158 9.41 4.09 20.93
CA SER A 158 8.32 4.97 21.32
C SER A 158 7.29 5.10 20.19
N VAL A 159 6.03 5.40 20.54
CA VAL A 159 4.95 5.64 19.56
C VAL A 159 5.34 6.73 18.56
N ASN A 160 6.05 7.77 19.01
CA ASN A 160 6.50 8.87 18.16
C ASN A 160 7.55 8.44 17.13
N GLU A 161 8.47 7.55 17.50
CA GLU A 161 9.46 6.99 16.57
C GLU A 161 8.79 6.09 15.54
N VAL A 162 7.89 5.21 15.98
CA VAL A 162 7.09 4.37 15.08
C VAL A 162 6.26 5.23 14.13
N LEU A 163 5.62 6.28 14.63
CA LEU A 163 4.86 7.22 13.80
C LEU A 163 5.74 7.90 12.76
N LYS A 164 6.93 8.37 13.15
CA LYS A 164 7.87 9.01 12.23
C LYS A 164 8.31 8.07 11.11
N ASN A 165 8.57 6.79 11.42
CA ASN A 165 8.95 5.80 10.41
C ASN A 165 7.79 5.45 9.49
N ASN A 166 6.61 5.19 10.03
CA ASN A 166 5.43 4.86 9.23
C ASN A 166 4.98 6.02 8.33
N ILE A 167 5.13 7.27 8.79
CA ILE A 167 4.87 8.44 7.96
C ILE A 167 5.82 8.46 6.77
N ARG A 168 7.12 8.20 6.96
CA ARG A 168 8.09 8.15 5.86
C ARG A 168 7.75 7.07 4.81
N GLU A 169 7.30 5.91 5.27
CA GLU A 169 6.83 4.85 4.38
C GLU A 169 5.62 5.29 3.53
N LEU A 170 4.61 5.89 4.19
CA LEU A 170 3.44 6.41 3.50
C LEU A 170 3.82 7.53 2.51
N GLU A 171 4.73 8.42 2.91
CA GLU A 171 5.24 9.49 2.06
C GLU A 171 5.91 8.95 0.81
N GLY A 172 6.79 7.96 0.95
CA GLY A 172 7.44 7.31 -0.18
C GLY A 172 6.44 6.62 -1.11
N GLY A 173 5.46 5.90 -0.56
CA GLY A 173 4.44 5.21 -1.35
C GLY A 173 3.54 6.16 -2.12
N ILE A 174 3.02 7.20 -1.45
CA ILE A 174 2.25 8.27 -2.10
C ILE A 174 3.11 8.94 -3.17
N PHE A 175 4.37 9.23 -2.87
CA PHE A 175 5.25 9.88 -3.82
C PHE A 175 5.42 9.05 -5.11
N LEU A 176 5.72 7.75 -5.00
CA LEU A 176 5.85 6.87 -6.17
C LEU A 176 4.53 6.74 -6.96
N ASN A 177 3.41 6.57 -6.26
CA ASN A 177 2.13 6.21 -6.87
C ASN A 177 1.30 7.41 -7.37
N VAL A 178 1.51 8.58 -6.78
CA VAL A 178 0.63 9.75 -6.96
C VAL A 178 1.39 10.92 -7.58
N ILE A 179 2.57 11.21 -7.06
CA ILE A 179 3.37 12.39 -7.45
C ILE A 179 4.21 12.08 -8.68
N GLY A 180 4.73 10.86 -8.80
CA GLY A 180 5.51 10.43 -9.95
C GLY A 180 4.79 10.61 -11.29
N PHE A 181 3.47 10.44 -11.32
CA PHE A 181 2.73 10.52 -12.57
C PHE A 181 2.23 11.93 -12.95
N GLY A 182 2.66 12.97 -12.23
CA GLY A 182 2.80 14.32 -12.78
C GLY A 182 1.55 14.97 -13.38
N TYR A 183 0.36 14.91 -12.79
CA TYR A 183 -0.76 15.74 -13.29
C TYR A 183 -1.60 16.41 -12.18
N CYS A 184 -1.59 15.90 -10.95
CA CYS A 184 -2.36 16.46 -9.84
C CYS A 184 -1.59 17.47 -8.96
N LEU A 185 -0.29 17.67 -9.17
CA LEU A 185 0.57 18.35 -8.21
C LEU A 185 0.26 19.84 -8.06
N ASP A 186 0.09 20.58 -9.14
CA ASP A 186 -0.02 22.04 -9.04
C ASP A 186 -1.18 22.52 -8.15
N SER A 187 -2.29 21.77 -8.09
CA SER A 187 -3.48 22.17 -7.33
C SER A 187 -3.42 21.82 -5.84
N ILE A 188 -2.68 20.78 -5.44
CA ILE A 188 -2.69 20.28 -4.05
C ILE A 188 -1.30 20.20 -3.41
N TYR A 189 -0.24 20.61 -4.10
CA TYR A 189 1.13 20.51 -3.61
C TYR A 189 1.32 21.17 -2.23
N GLU A 190 0.85 22.41 -2.06
CA GLU A 190 0.97 23.12 -0.78
C GLU A 190 0.13 22.46 0.33
N GLU A 191 -1.03 21.89 -0.02
CA GLU A 191 -1.88 21.14 0.92
C GLU A 191 -1.24 19.81 1.35
N LEU A 192 -0.59 19.10 0.41
CA LEU A 192 0.15 17.87 0.66
C LEU A 192 1.35 18.11 1.58
N VAL A 193 2.14 19.16 1.29
CA VAL A 193 3.26 19.59 2.16
C VAL A 193 2.76 19.87 3.58
N ASN A 194 1.62 20.54 3.71
CA ASN A 194 1.03 20.87 5.02
C ASN A 194 0.50 19.65 5.79
N ILE A 195 -0.22 18.71 5.14
CA ILE A 195 -0.77 17.52 5.83
C ILE A 195 0.35 16.59 6.26
N MET A 196 1.23 16.27 5.31
CA MET A 196 2.22 15.23 5.51
C MET A 196 3.36 15.76 6.38
N LYS A 197 3.46 17.09 6.58
CA LYS A 197 4.57 17.77 7.25
C LYS A 197 5.91 17.35 6.65
N ILE A 198 5.90 16.99 5.37
CA ILE A 198 7.10 16.59 4.65
C ILE A 198 8.00 17.81 4.61
N ASP A 199 9.27 17.61 4.93
CA ASP A 199 10.28 18.62 4.64
C ASP A 199 10.22 18.93 3.14
N LYS A 200 9.86 20.17 2.79
CA LYS A 200 9.74 20.61 1.40
C LYS A 200 11.00 20.30 0.59
N ASN A 201 12.17 20.29 1.22
CA ASN A 201 13.43 19.91 0.58
C ASN A 201 13.50 18.41 0.31
N TYR A 202 13.06 17.56 1.23
CA TYR A 202 13.00 16.11 1.04
C TYR A 202 12.03 15.72 -0.08
N LEU A 203 10.84 16.34 -0.11
CA LEU A 203 9.87 16.11 -1.17
C LEU A 203 10.44 16.52 -2.53
N THR A 204 11.06 17.70 -2.59
CA THR A 204 11.70 18.22 -3.79
C THR A 204 12.86 17.32 -4.25
N GLU A 205 13.70 16.82 -3.33
CA GLU A 205 14.80 15.91 -3.64
C GLU A 205 14.29 14.58 -4.23
N LYS A 206 13.28 13.97 -3.60
CA LYS A 206 12.65 12.74 -4.13
C LYS A 206 12.01 12.99 -5.49
N PHE A 207 11.35 14.14 -5.66
CA PHE A 207 10.78 14.59 -6.93
C PHE A 207 11.83 14.69 -8.03
N LEU A 208 12.96 15.34 -7.74
CA LEU A 208 14.09 15.48 -8.65
C LEU A 208 14.68 14.11 -9.04
N ILE A 209 14.88 13.20 -8.07
CA ILE A 209 15.40 11.85 -8.33
C ILE A 209 14.46 11.07 -9.25
N TYR A 210 13.16 11.13 -8.99
CA TYR A 210 12.16 10.43 -9.79
C TYR A 210 12.10 10.96 -11.22
N ILE A 211 12.06 12.29 -11.39
CA ILE A 211 12.06 12.88 -12.73
C ILE A 211 13.34 12.54 -13.48
N ARG A 212 14.49 12.54 -12.80
CA ARG A 212 15.75 12.09 -13.38
C ARG A 212 15.67 10.65 -13.88
N ASN A 213 15.05 9.74 -13.13
CA ASN A 213 14.89 8.34 -13.54
C ASN A 213 13.96 8.21 -14.76
N ILE A 214 12.83 8.92 -14.79
CA ILE A 214 11.96 8.97 -15.96
C ILE A 214 12.68 9.54 -17.18
N TYR A 215 13.37 10.68 -17.00
CA TYR A 215 14.11 11.34 -18.08
C TYR A 215 15.20 10.42 -18.63
N TYR A 216 15.91 9.71 -17.76
CA TYR A 216 16.91 8.73 -18.17
C TYR A 216 16.27 7.58 -18.96
N ASP A 217 15.16 7.02 -18.48
CA ASP A 217 14.46 5.95 -19.19
C ASP A 217 13.87 6.42 -20.54
N TYR A 218 13.34 7.64 -20.62
CA TYR A 218 12.85 8.22 -21.89
C TYR A 218 13.97 8.40 -22.92
N HIS A 219 15.07 9.02 -22.51
CA HIS A 219 16.17 9.35 -23.43
C HIS A 219 17.05 8.14 -23.77
N TYR A 220 17.23 7.19 -22.85
CA TYR A 220 18.14 6.06 -23.05
C TYR A 220 17.44 4.74 -23.35
N LYS A 221 16.19 4.52 -22.95
CA LYS A 221 15.43 3.29 -23.26
C LYS A 221 14.41 3.44 -24.39
N ARG A 222 14.25 4.64 -24.99
CA ARG A 222 13.26 4.94 -26.04
C ARG A 222 11.85 4.50 -25.63
N LEU A 223 11.22 5.25 -24.72
CA LEU A 223 9.77 5.13 -24.52
C LEU A 223 9.08 5.63 -25.81
N GLU A 224 8.41 4.73 -26.53
CA GLU A 224 7.79 5.00 -27.84
C GLU A 224 6.36 5.57 -27.75
N ASN A 225 5.80 5.77 -26.55
CA ASN A 225 4.41 6.15 -26.36
C ASN A 225 4.21 7.66 -26.17
N TYR A 226 3.20 8.20 -26.87
CA TYR A 226 2.85 9.62 -26.87
C TYR A 226 2.38 10.15 -25.50
N GLU A 227 1.74 9.31 -24.66
CA GLU A 227 1.32 9.68 -23.31
C GLU A 227 2.51 9.97 -22.38
N ASP A 228 3.59 9.20 -22.51
CA ASP A 228 4.82 9.37 -21.72
C ASP A 228 5.49 10.72 -22.03
N SER A 229 5.44 11.17 -23.29
CA SER A 229 6.03 12.46 -23.71
C SER A 229 5.35 13.69 -23.08
N LYS A 230 4.02 13.68 -22.96
CA LYS A 230 3.27 14.78 -22.32
C LYS A 230 3.51 14.82 -20.81
N GLN A 231 3.66 13.65 -20.20
CA GLN A 231 3.97 13.50 -18.78
C GLN A 231 5.35 14.09 -18.48
N ILE A 232 6.32 13.86 -19.36
CA ILE A 232 7.67 14.43 -19.26
C ILE A 232 7.66 15.95 -19.43
N ASP A 233 6.96 16.49 -20.44
CA ASP A 233 6.86 17.94 -20.63
C ASP A 233 6.25 18.65 -19.41
N TYR A 234 5.27 18.03 -18.75
CA TYR A 234 4.73 18.55 -17.50
C TYR A 234 5.75 18.47 -16.36
N LEU A 235 6.40 17.32 -16.18
CA LEU A 235 7.42 17.14 -15.13
C LEU A 235 8.55 18.16 -15.27
N LEU A 236 8.99 18.47 -16.50
CA LEU A 236 9.98 19.51 -16.79
C LEU A 236 9.49 20.90 -16.37
N LYS A 237 8.21 21.25 -16.61
CA LYS A 237 7.63 22.52 -16.14
C LYS A 237 7.54 22.62 -14.62
N VAL A 238 7.25 21.50 -13.95
CA VAL A 238 7.26 21.44 -12.48
C VAL A 238 8.70 21.59 -11.96
N LEU A 239 9.70 21.00 -12.63
CA LEU A 239 11.12 21.23 -12.31
C LEU A 239 11.52 22.69 -12.46
N GLU A 240 11.13 23.36 -13.53
CA GLU A 240 11.42 24.79 -13.73
C GLU A 240 10.79 25.67 -12.66
N LYS A 241 9.61 25.28 -12.16
CA LYS A 241 8.85 26.04 -11.16
C LYS A 241 9.34 25.83 -9.73
N TYR A 242 9.78 24.62 -9.39
CA TYR A 242 10.07 24.21 -8.00
C TYR A 242 11.53 23.80 -7.76
N GLY A 243 12.30 23.51 -8.81
CA GLY A 243 13.72 23.16 -8.74
C GLY A 243 14.60 24.32 -9.17
N ASP A 244 15.54 24.71 -8.33
CA ASP A 244 16.66 25.55 -8.75
C ASP A 244 17.63 24.68 -9.57
N LEU A 245 17.32 24.51 -10.88
CA LEU A 245 18.07 23.65 -11.81
C LEU A 245 19.57 23.98 -11.87
N GLN A 246 20.00 25.15 -11.38
CA GLN A 246 21.40 25.54 -11.37
C GLN A 246 22.22 24.94 -10.21
N LYS A 247 21.58 24.25 -9.25
CA LYS A 247 22.26 23.68 -8.08
C LYS A 247 22.57 22.19 -8.16
N TYR A 248 22.14 21.50 -9.22
CA TYR A 248 22.20 20.03 -9.38
C TYR A 248 22.45 19.63 -10.84
#